data_AF-A0A259P1M8-F1
#
_entry.id   AF-A0A259P1M8-F1
#
_cell.length_a   1.000
_cell.length_b   1.000
_cell.length_c   1.000
_cell.angle_alpha   90.00
_cell.angle_beta   90.00
_cell.angle_gamma   90.00
#
_symmetry.space_group_name_H-M   'P 1'
#
loop_
_entity.id
_entity.type
_entity.pdbx_description
1 polymer ?
#
loop_
_entity_poly.entity_id
_entity_poly.type
_entity_poly.pdbx_seq_one_letter_code
_entity_poly.pdbx_strand_id
1 'polypeptide(L)'
;QHNDQQLLALHQLIAEKLLAQPDLALPLLEKLELRYQSGLIKHWGYIRWYSMLTQLDQPELFRRALLEDSESMRRLRRKTLLTGILTEDERQQVLSSEISG
;
A
#
# COMPACT_ATOMS: atom_id res chain seq x y z
N GLN A 1 15.00 8.19 2.41
CA GLN A 1 13.54 8.34 2.26
C GLN A 1 13.20 8.17 0.79
N HIS A 2 12.15 7.43 0.45
CA HIS A 2 11.69 7.31 -0.94
C HIS A 2 10.89 8.56 -1.33
N ASN A 3 11.07 9.03 -2.57
CA ASN A 3 10.23 10.10 -3.12
C ASN A 3 8.84 9.55 -3.49
N ASP A 4 7.91 10.43 -3.90
CA ASP A 4 6.54 10.01 -4.21
C ASP A 4 6.44 9.08 -5.42
N GLN A 5 7.32 9.23 -6.42
CA GLN A 5 7.38 8.37 -7.61
C GLN A 5 7.82 6.96 -7.24
N GLN A 6 8.90 6.84 -6.46
CA GLN A 6 9.40 5.57 -5.93
C GLN A 6 8.34 4.89 -5.05
N LEU A 7 7.64 5.65 -4.20
CA LEU A 7 6.54 5.10 -3.41
C LEU A 7 5.40 4.63 -4.30
N LEU A 8 5.04 5.36 -5.36
CA LEU A 8 4.02 4.93 -6.30
C LEU A 8 4.41 3.63 -7.00
N ALA A 9 5.64 3.53 -7.52
CA ALA A 9 6.15 2.33 -8.18
C ALA A 9 6.16 1.12 -7.23
N LEU A 10 6.59 1.30 -5.97
CA LEU A 10 6.51 0.24 -4.96
C LEU A 10 5.06 -0.19 -4.69
N HIS A 11 4.12 0.76 -4.63
CA HIS A 11 2.71 0.44 -4.41
C HIS A 11 2.05 -0.22 -5.62
N GLN A 12 2.53 0.00 -6.84
CA GLN A 12 2.10 -0.75 -8.03
C GLN A 12 2.44 -2.24 -7.85
N LEU A 13 3.69 -2.57 -7.51
CA LEU A 13 4.07 -3.97 -7.30
C LEU A 13 3.35 -4.60 -6.11
N ILE A 14 3.14 -3.84 -5.02
CA ILE A 14 2.32 -4.30 -3.90
C ILE A 14 0.88 -4.60 -4.33
N ALA A 15 0.30 -3.76 -5.20
CA ALA A 15 -1.06 -3.97 -5.69
C ALA A 15 -1.17 -5.30 -6.44
N GLU A 16 -0.24 -5.57 -7.36
CA GLU A 16 -0.18 -6.85 -8.08
C GLU A 16 -0.11 -8.04 -7.12
N LYS A 17 0.78 -7.95 -6.12
CA LYS A 17 1.02 -9.05 -5.19
C LYS A 17 -0.18 -9.33 -4.30
N LEU A 18 -0.86 -8.29 -3.79
CA LEU A 18 -2.07 -8.44 -2.99
C LEU A 18 -3.24 -8.99 -3.80
N LEU A 19 -3.36 -8.63 -5.07
CA LEU A 19 -4.41 -9.17 -5.95
C LEU A 19 -4.15 -10.62 -6.34
N ALA A 20 -2.88 -11.00 -6.54
CA ALA A 20 -2.49 -12.38 -6.80
C ALA A 20 -2.58 -13.27 -5.56
N GLN A 21 -2.38 -12.70 -4.36
CA GLN A 21 -2.40 -13.41 -3.07
C GLN A 21 -3.21 -12.63 -2.02
N PRO A 22 -4.56 -12.63 -2.11
CA PRO A 22 -5.42 -11.82 -1.23
C PRO A 22 -5.25 -12.12 0.26
N ASP A 23 -4.86 -13.35 0.63
CA ASP A 23 -4.63 -13.75 2.02
C ASP A 23 -3.53 -12.94 2.71
N LEU A 24 -2.63 -12.31 1.96
CA LEU A 24 -1.61 -11.39 2.49
C LEU A 24 -2.24 -10.14 3.14
N ALA A 25 -3.51 -9.84 2.87
CA ALA A 25 -4.22 -8.72 3.48
C ALA A 25 -4.69 -8.99 4.92
N LEU A 26 -4.86 -10.26 5.31
CA LEU A 26 -5.31 -10.63 6.67
C LEU A 26 -4.41 -10.03 7.77
N PRO A 27 -3.09 -10.27 7.78
CA PRO A 27 -2.21 -9.68 8.79
C PRO A 27 -2.11 -8.15 8.69
N LEU A 28 -2.40 -7.57 7.51
CA LEU A 28 -2.45 -6.12 7.34
C LEU A 28 -3.69 -5.50 8.02
N LEU A 29 -4.84 -6.17 7.93
CA LEU A 29 -6.07 -5.75 8.60
C LEU A 29 -5.92 -5.80 10.12
N GLU A 30 -5.31 -6.86 10.67
CA GLU A 30 -5.02 -6.96 12.11
C GLU A 30 -4.08 -5.83 12.58
N LYS A 31 -3.01 -5.58 11.82
CA LYS A 31 -2.08 -4.48 12.10
C LYS A 31 -2.75 -3.11 12.00
N LEU A 32 -3.66 -2.93 11.06
CA LEU A 32 -4.42 -1.70 10.88
C LEU A 32 -5.30 -1.43 12.11
N GLU A 33 -6.01 -2.46 12.57
CA GLU A 33 -6.87 -2.38 13.75
C GLU A 33 -6.06 -2.05 15.01
N LEU A 34 -4.96 -2.76 15.25
CA LEU A 34 -4.07 -2.47 16.39
C LEU A 34 -3.54 -1.03 16.37
N ARG A 35 -3.11 -0.54 15.21
CA ARG A 35 -2.65 0.85 15.04
C ARG A 35 -3.77 1.86 15.32
N TYR A 36 -5.01 1.54 14.95
CA TYR A 36 -6.15 2.41 15.18
C TYR A 36 -6.51 2.48 16.66
N GLN A 37 -6.63 1.32 17.30
CA GLN A 37 -6.89 1.22 18.75
C GLN A 37 -5.79 1.89 19.58
N SER A 38 -4.53 1.84 19.11
CA SER A 38 -3.40 2.51 19.76
C SER A 38 -3.27 4.00 19.45
N GLY A 39 -4.18 4.59 18.67
CA GLY A 39 -4.15 6.01 18.29
C GLY A 39 -3.01 6.40 17.31
N LEU A 40 -2.32 5.41 16.72
CA LEU A 40 -1.21 5.63 15.79
C LEU A 40 -1.67 6.00 14.37
N ILE A 41 -2.95 5.78 14.07
CA ILE A 41 -3.58 6.17 12.82
C ILE A 41 -4.88 6.95 13.09
N LYS A 42 -5.08 8.04 12.36
CA LYS A 42 -6.32 8.81 12.43
C LYS A 42 -7.47 8.04 11.76
N HIS A 43 -8.69 8.25 12.23
CA HIS A 43 -9.88 7.58 11.71
C HIS A 43 -10.02 7.61 10.18
N TRP A 44 -9.77 8.77 9.53
CA TRP A 44 -9.77 8.85 8.06
C TRP A 44 -8.78 7.88 7.38
N GLY A 45 -7.56 7.77 7.92
CA GLY A 45 -6.55 6.86 7.38
C GLY A 45 -6.93 5.40 7.60
N TYR A 46 -7.55 5.11 8.75
CA TYR A 46 -8.10 3.79 9.04
C TYR A 46 -9.16 3.38 8.02
N ILE A 47 -10.19 4.21 7.81
CA ILE A 47 -11.27 3.92 6.86
C ILE A 47 -10.74 3.74 5.44
N ARG A 48 -9.79 4.59 4.99
CA ARG A 48 -9.19 4.47 3.66
C ARG A 48 -8.45 3.14 3.48
N TRP A 49 -7.59 2.76 4.43
CA TRP A 49 -6.87 1.48 4.35
C TRP A 49 -7.81 0.28 4.43
N TYR A 50 -8.76 0.31 5.37
CA TYR A 50 -9.71 -0.78 5.56
C TYR A 50 -10.52 -1.01 4.28
N SER A 51 -11.14 0.04 3.73
CA SER A 51 -11.91 -0.04 2.48
C SER A 51 -11.09 -0.68 1.36
N MET A 52 -9.86 -0.21 1.11
CA MET A 52 -9.01 -0.76 0.04
C MET A 52 -8.70 -2.24 0.26
N LEU A 53 -8.32 -2.64 1.48
CA LEU A 53 -7.95 -4.03 1.78
C LEU A 53 -9.14 -4.99 1.75
N THR A 54 -10.35 -4.51 2.03
CA THR A 54 -11.58 -5.32 1.95
C THR A 54 -12.16 -5.44 0.53
N GLN A 55 -11.61 -4.70 -0.43
CA GLN A 55 -12.09 -4.65 -1.83
C GLN A 55 -11.12 -5.33 -2.81
N LEU A 56 -10.30 -6.27 -2.35
CA LEU A 56 -9.39 -7.04 -3.22
C LEU A 56 -10.12 -7.93 -4.23
N ASP A 57 -11.39 -8.26 -3.96
CA ASP A 57 -12.32 -8.93 -4.87
C ASP A 57 -12.75 -8.05 -6.06
N GLN A 58 -12.41 -6.76 -6.03
CA GLN A 58 -12.65 -5.78 -7.08
C GLN A 58 -11.31 -5.17 -7.56
N PRO A 59 -10.52 -5.92 -8.35
CA PRO A 59 -9.13 -5.58 -8.67
C PRO A 59 -8.94 -4.17 -9.24
N GLU A 60 -9.82 -3.77 -10.15
CA GLU A 60 -9.74 -2.46 -10.80
C GLU A 60 -10.01 -1.30 -9.85
N LEU A 61 -10.96 -1.47 -8.92
CA LEU A 61 -11.25 -0.46 -7.91
C LEU A 61 -10.10 -0.36 -6.91
N PHE A 62 -9.56 -1.49 -6.48
CA PHE A 62 -8.41 -1.53 -5.57
C PHE A 62 -7.18 -0.84 -6.17
N ARG A 63 -6.80 -1.20 -7.42
CA ARG A 63 -5.69 -0.57 -8.15
C ARG A 63 -5.89 0.94 -8.24
N ARG A 64 -7.05 1.35 -8.74
CA ARG A 64 -7.36 2.78 -8.92
C ARG A 64 -7.29 3.55 -7.61
N ALA A 65 -7.82 3.00 -6.53
CA ALA A 65 -7.81 3.64 -5.22
C ALA A 65 -6.39 3.74 -4.63
N LEU A 66 -5.60 2.67 -4.67
CA LEU A 66 -4.26 2.64 -4.08
C LEU A 66 -3.25 3.51 -4.84
N LEU A 67 -3.38 3.54 -6.17
CA LEU A 67 -2.45 4.19 -7.09
C LEU A 67 -2.87 5.62 -7.48
N GLU A 68 -4.00 6.11 -6.94
CA GLU A 68 -4.48 7.48 -7.16
C GLU A 68 -3.38 8.50 -6.84
N ASP A 69 -3.12 9.43 -7.77
CA ASP A 69 -2.11 10.49 -7.60
C ASP A 69 -2.70 11.78 -7.03
N SER A 70 -3.45 11.67 -5.95
CA SER A 70 -3.89 12.83 -5.15
C SER A 70 -2.96 13.09 -3.98
N GLU A 71 -2.92 14.33 -3.50
CA GLU A 71 -2.13 14.72 -2.33
C GLU A 71 -2.45 13.86 -1.10
N SER A 72 -3.74 13.55 -0.92
CA SER A 72 -4.22 12.71 0.17
C SER A 72 -3.62 11.30 0.12
N MET A 73 -3.51 10.72 -1.08
CA MET A 73 -2.99 9.38 -1.29
C MET A 73 -1.46 9.33 -1.29
N ARG A 74 -0.78 10.36 -1.79
CA ARG A 74 0.68 10.51 -1.57
C ARG A 74 1.01 10.53 -0.08
N ARG A 75 0.27 11.31 0.71
CA ARG A 75 0.42 11.35 2.17
C ARG A 75 0.12 10.00 2.83
N LEU A 76 -0.87 9.27 2.34
CA LEU A 76 -1.21 7.93 2.84
C LEU A 76 -0.09 6.92 2.53
N ARG A 77 0.42 6.90 1.29
CA ARG A 77 1.54 6.03 0.86
C ARG A 77 2.84 6.28 1.64
N ARG A 78 3.14 7.54 2.00
CA ARG A 78 4.29 7.84 2.89
C ARG A 78 4.16 7.25 4.29
N LYS A 79 2.94 6.97 4.75
CA LYS A 79 2.64 6.35 6.05
C LYS A 79 2.13 4.91 5.86
N THR A 80 2.68 4.21 4.88
CA THR A 80 2.13 2.93 4.43
C THR A 80 2.01 1.88 5.55
N LEU A 81 0.88 1.19 5.52
CA LEU A 81 0.61 -0.01 6.30
C LEU A 81 1.28 -1.25 5.68
N LEU A 82 1.50 -1.23 4.37
CA LEU A 82 1.82 -2.37 3.50
C LEU A 82 3.30 -2.83 3.59
N THR A 83 3.97 -2.53 4.69
CA THR A 83 5.34 -2.98 4.94
C THR A 83 5.36 -4.51 5.09
N GLY A 84 6.34 -5.18 4.48
CA GLY A 84 6.49 -6.64 4.57
C GLY A 84 5.74 -7.43 3.50
N ILE A 85 5.02 -6.76 2.59
CA ILE A 85 4.42 -7.42 1.42
C ILE A 85 5.47 -7.74 0.36
N LEU A 86 6.38 -6.78 0.10
CA LEU A 86 7.50 -7.01 -0.80
C LEU A 86 8.71 -7.59 -0.05
N THR A 87 9.41 -8.53 -0.69
CA THR A 87 10.75 -8.95 -0.29
C THR A 87 11.76 -7.83 -0.56
N GLU A 88 12.98 -7.95 -0.03
CA GLU A 88 14.03 -6.97 -0.32
C GLU A 88 14.38 -6.97 -1.82
N ASP A 89 14.46 -8.14 -2.46
CA ASP A 89 14.77 -8.26 -3.89
C ASP A 89 13.71 -7.57 -4.76
N GLU A 90 12.42 -7.80 -4.47
CA GLU A 90 11.31 -7.14 -5.18
C GLU A 90 11.37 -5.62 -5.03
N ARG A 91 11.73 -5.13 -3.83
CA ARG A 91 11.91 -3.69 -3.60
C ARG A 91 13.07 -3.13 -4.39
N GLN A 92 14.22 -3.82 -4.41
CA GLN A 92 15.40 -3.38 -5.14
C GLN A 92 15.15 -3.38 -6.66
N GLN A 93 14.40 -4.35 -7.18
CA GLN A 93 14.04 -4.38 -8.59
C GLN A 93 13.26 -3.12 -9.02
N VAL A 94 12.29 -2.69 -8.21
CA VAL A 94 11.50 -1.48 -8.49
C VAL A 94 12.33 -0.20 -8.35
N LEU A 95 13.22 -0.15 -7.35
CA LEU A 95 14.01 1.05 -7.07
C LEU A 95 15.21 1.21 -8.03
N SER A 96 15.73 0.11 -8.58
CA SER A 96 16.84 0.12 -9.54
C SER A 96 16.38 0.41 -10.97
N SER A 97 15.15 0.03 -11.34
CA SER A 97 14.57 0.38 -12.64
C SER A 97 14.40 1.90 -12.83
N GLU A 98 14.23 2.66 -11.74
CA GLU A 98 14.13 4.12 -11.75
C GLU A 98 15.49 4.84 -11.91
N ILE A 99 16.62 4.13 -11.78
CA ILE A 99 17.97 4.70 -11.97
C ILE A 99 18.42 4.58 -13.44
N SER A 100 17.72 3.77 -14.25
CA SER A 100 18.08 3.47 -15.64
C SER A 100 17.14 4.09 -16.69
N GLY A 101 16.25 5.01 -16.31
CA GLY A 101 15.35 5.75 -17.20
C GLY A 101 15.45 7.25 -16.99
#